data_AF-A0A1S5T3A5-F1
#
_entry.id   AF-A0A1S5T3A5-F1
#
_cell.length_a   1.000
_cell.length_b   1.000
_cell.length_c   1.000
_cell.angle_alpha   90.00
_cell.angle_beta   90.00
_cell.angle_gamma   90.00
#
_symmetry.space_group_name_H-M   'P 1'
#
loop_
_entity.id
_entity.type
_entity.pdbx_description
1 polymer ?
#
loop_
_entity_poly.entity_id
_entity_poly.type
_entity_poly.pdbx_seq_one_letter_code
_entity_poly.pdbx_strand_id
1 'polypeptide(L)'
;SKNVGVPYIVVFLNKCDMVDDEELLELVEMEVRDLLSEYDFPGDDVPVIKGSALKALEGDADYEAKIFELMDAVDEYIPTPERDTEKPFMMPVEDVFSITGRGTVATGRVERGQVKVGDEVEIIGLQEENKKTTVTGVEMFRKLLDYAEAGDNIGALLRGVSREEIQRGQVLAKPGTITPHSKFKAEVYVLSKEEGGRHTPFFS
;
A
#
# COMPACT_ATOMS: atom_id res chain seq x y z
N SER A 1 -0.65 -10.33 3.78
CA SER A 1 -0.25 -9.97 2.40
C SER A 1 -1.43 -10.13 1.43
N LYS A 2 -2.07 -11.31 1.33
CA LYS A 2 -3.34 -11.50 0.59
C LYS A 2 -4.55 -10.78 1.20
N ASN A 3 -4.65 -10.76 2.54
CA ASN A 3 -5.75 -10.13 3.29
C ASN A 3 -5.87 -8.60 3.14
N VAL A 4 -4.85 -7.94 2.57
CA VAL A 4 -4.83 -6.51 2.28
C VAL A 4 -4.79 -6.21 0.78
N GLY A 5 -5.01 -7.22 -0.07
CA GLY A 5 -5.21 -7.05 -1.51
C GLY A 5 -3.94 -6.86 -2.34
N VAL A 6 -2.78 -7.40 -1.93
CA VAL A 6 -1.56 -7.40 -2.77
C VAL A 6 -1.65 -8.55 -3.79
N PRO A 7 -1.71 -8.27 -5.11
CA PRO A 7 -1.96 -9.28 -6.13
C PRO A 7 -0.71 -9.97 -6.68
N TYR A 8 0.44 -9.29 -6.66
CA TYR A 8 1.71 -9.80 -7.20
C TYR A 8 2.85 -9.55 -6.20
N ILE A 9 3.82 -10.46 -6.19
CA ILE A 9 5.04 -10.36 -5.38
C ILE A 9 6.22 -10.64 -6.30
N VAL A 10 7.29 -9.86 -6.15
CA VAL A 10 8.63 -10.15 -6.67
C VAL A 10 9.54 -10.28 -5.45
N VAL A 11 10.43 -11.28 -5.45
CA VAL A 11 11.32 -11.56 -4.33
C VAL A 11 12.73 -11.10 -4.66
N PHE A 12 13.34 -10.40 -3.70
CA PHE A 12 14.78 -10.12 -3.72
C PHE A 12 15.45 -10.81 -2.53
N LEU A 13 16.20 -11.88 -2.80
CA LEU A 13 17.04 -12.55 -1.82
C LEU A 13 18.29 -11.70 -1.59
N ASN A 14 18.21 -10.87 -0.54
CA ASN A 14 19.25 -9.92 -0.19
C ASN A 14 20.38 -10.57 0.64
N LYS A 15 21.52 -9.88 0.73
CA LYS A 15 22.73 -10.27 1.48
C LYS A 15 23.46 -11.49 0.90
N CYS A 16 23.35 -11.74 -0.40
CA CYS A 16 24.12 -12.79 -1.06
C CYS A 16 25.64 -12.54 -1.03
N ASP A 17 26.10 -11.34 -0.71
CA ASP A 17 27.52 -11.03 -0.44
C ASP A 17 28.06 -11.66 0.85
N MET A 18 27.16 -12.12 1.72
CA MET A 18 27.52 -12.74 3.00
C MET A 18 27.43 -14.27 2.95
N VAL A 19 27.06 -14.85 1.80
CA VAL A 19 26.80 -16.28 1.62
C VAL A 19 27.56 -16.76 0.39
N ASP A 20 28.65 -17.49 0.62
CA ASP A 20 29.46 -18.06 -0.46
C ASP A 20 28.96 -19.43 -0.94
N ASP A 21 27.97 -20.00 -0.24
CA ASP A 21 27.43 -21.34 -0.50
C ASP A 21 26.17 -21.27 -1.39
N GLU A 22 26.32 -21.73 -2.64
CA GLU A 22 25.25 -21.74 -3.64
C GLU A 22 24.12 -22.71 -3.25
N GLU A 23 24.42 -23.85 -2.61
CA GLU A 23 23.40 -24.82 -2.17
C GLU A 23 22.51 -24.20 -1.08
N LEU A 24 23.09 -23.39 -0.19
CA LEU A 24 22.33 -22.68 0.84
C LEU A 24 21.38 -21.65 0.21
N LEU A 25 21.81 -20.92 -0.82
CA LEU A 25 20.97 -19.95 -1.52
C LEU A 25 19.82 -20.62 -2.29
N GLU A 26 20.06 -21.79 -2.88
CA GLU A 26 19.01 -22.60 -3.52
C GLU A 26 18.01 -23.13 -2.50
N LEU A 27 18.48 -23.61 -1.34
CA LEU A 27 17.61 -24.06 -0.25
C LEU A 27 16.68 -22.94 0.25
N VAL A 28 17.23 -21.74 0.47
CA VAL A 28 16.45 -20.57 0.90
C VAL A 28 15.44 -20.17 -0.16
N GLU A 29 15.81 -20.20 -1.44
CA GLU A 29 14.86 -19.93 -2.52
C GLU A 29 13.70 -20.93 -2.52
N MET A 30 13.99 -22.23 -2.37
CA MET A 30 12.97 -23.27 -2.29
C MET A 30 12.01 -23.02 -1.12
N GLU A 31 12.53 -22.73 0.08
CA GLU A 31 11.70 -22.42 1.26
C GLU A 31 10.82 -21.18 1.04
N VAL A 32 11.33 -20.14 0.37
CA VAL A 32 10.54 -18.94 0.04
C VAL A 32 9.44 -19.25 -0.95
N ARG A 33 9.70 -20.08 -1.97
CA ARG A 33 8.70 -20.49 -2.97
C ARG A 33 7.60 -21.33 -2.32
N ASP A 34 7.97 -22.27 -1.45
CA ASP A 34 7.01 -23.07 -0.69
C ASP A 34 6.13 -22.19 0.20
N LEU A 35 6.72 -21.21 0.89
CA LEU A 35 5.99 -20.25 1.70
C LEU A 35 5.02 -19.40 0.87
N LEU A 36 5.43 -18.95 -0.32
CA LEU A 36 4.54 -18.20 -1.22
C LEU A 36 3.34 -19.07 -1.64
N SER A 37 3.60 -20.33 -2.01
CA SER A 37 2.57 -21.29 -2.38
C SER A 37 1.61 -21.60 -1.23
N GLU A 38 2.09 -21.68 0.02
CA GLU A 38 1.25 -21.86 1.22
C GLU A 38 0.22 -20.72 1.37
N TYR A 39 0.57 -19.51 0.95
CA TYR A 39 -0.32 -18.33 1.00
C TYR A 39 -1.03 -18.04 -0.35
N ASP A 40 -1.16 -19.06 -1.21
CA ASP A 40 -1.81 -19.03 -2.53
C ASP A 40 -1.20 -18.02 -3.53
N PHE A 41 0.09 -17.68 -3.38
CA PHE A 41 0.84 -17.03 -4.45
C PHE A 41 1.43 -18.11 -5.38
N PRO A 42 1.68 -17.79 -6.67
CA PRO A 42 2.27 -18.76 -7.60
C PRO A 42 3.78 -18.89 -7.32
N GLY A 43 4.16 -19.56 -6.23
CA GLY A 43 5.54 -19.62 -5.73
C GLY A 43 6.56 -20.07 -6.78
N ASP A 44 6.18 -21.00 -7.66
CA ASP A 44 7.04 -21.47 -8.76
C ASP A 44 7.27 -20.42 -9.86
N ASP A 45 6.30 -19.52 -10.08
CA ASP A 45 6.34 -18.52 -11.16
C ASP A 45 6.84 -17.14 -10.69
N VAL A 46 6.93 -16.92 -9.37
CA VAL A 46 7.40 -15.64 -8.81
C VAL A 46 8.88 -15.43 -9.17
N PRO A 47 9.25 -14.26 -9.73
CA PRO A 47 10.65 -13.93 -9.95
C PRO A 47 11.41 -13.80 -8.63
N VAL A 48 12.56 -14.46 -8.54
CA VAL A 48 13.46 -14.41 -7.38
C VAL A 48 14.82 -13.94 -7.85
N ILE A 49 15.24 -12.76 -7.40
CA ILE A 49 16.52 -12.15 -7.76
C ILE A 49 17.44 -12.22 -6.55
N LYS A 50 18.64 -12.78 -6.74
CA LYS A 50 19.68 -12.91 -5.71
C LYS A 50 20.68 -11.76 -5.82
N GLY A 51 20.95 -11.06 -4.73
CA GLY A 51 21.87 -9.92 -4.76
C GLY A 51 22.21 -9.34 -3.38
N SER A 52 22.89 -8.19 -3.42
CA SER A 52 23.25 -7.42 -2.23
C SER A 52 22.91 -5.95 -2.43
N ALA A 53 21.86 -5.51 -1.74
CA ALA A 53 21.46 -4.10 -1.76
C ALA A 53 22.53 -3.18 -1.16
N LEU A 54 23.33 -3.69 -0.20
CA LEU A 54 24.42 -2.92 0.39
C LEU A 54 25.54 -2.70 -0.62
N LYS A 55 26.01 -3.77 -1.29
CA LYS A 55 27.08 -3.66 -2.27
C LYS A 55 26.68 -2.84 -3.49
N ALA A 56 25.44 -2.98 -3.96
CA ALA A 56 24.88 -2.12 -5.00
C ALA A 56 24.94 -0.63 -4.58
N LEU A 57 24.56 -0.30 -3.35
CA LEU A 57 24.61 1.08 -2.84
C LEU A 57 26.06 1.59 -2.67
N GLU A 58 27.02 0.72 -2.41
CA GLU A 58 28.45 1.03 -2.34
C GLU A 58 29.10 1.22 -3.72
N GLY A 59 28.37 0.94 -4.82
CA GLY A 59 28.84 1.13 -6.20
C GLY A 59 29.49 -0.11 -6.82
N ASP A 60 29.22 -1.31 -6.29
CA ASP A 60 29.66 -2.55 -6.90
C ASP A 60 28.81 -2.87 -8.15
N ALA A 61 29.44 -2.86 -9.33
CA ALA A 61 28.75 -2.98 -10.61
C ALA A 61 27.98 -4.31 -10.77
N ASP A 62 28.47 -5.41 -10.21
CA ASP A 62 27.81 -6.72 -10.35
C ASP A 62 26.52 -6.75 -9.53
N TYR A 63 26.53 -6.12 -8.36
CA TYR A 63 25.33 -6.01 -7.52
C TYR A 63 24.39 -4.87 -7.95
N GLU A 64 24.89 -3.80 -8.55
CA GLU A 64 24.06 -2.79 -9.22
C GLU A 64 23.25 -3.44 -10.36
N ALA A 65 23.87 -4.31 -11.16
CA ALA A 65 23.18 -5.06 -12.20
C ALA A 65 22.01 -5.90 -11.66
N LYS A 66 22.13 -6.46 -10.45
CA LYS A 66 21.03 -7.18 -9.79
C LYS A 66 19.86 -6.30 -9.37
N ILE A 67 20.10 -5.01 -9.11
CA ILE A 67 19.01 -4.06 -8.87
C ILE A 67 18.28 -3.74 -10.16
N PHE A 68 18.99 -3.59 -11.28
CA PHE A 68 18.35 -3.42 -12.59
C PHE A 68 17.54 -4.67 -12.97
N GLU A 69 18.10 -5.87 -12.80
CA GLU A 69 17.38 -7.14 -13.01
C GLU A 69 16.10 -7.24 -12.15
N LEU A 70 16.15 -6.78 -10.89
CA LEU A 70 14.97 -6.70 -10.03
C LEU A 70 13.91 -5.72 -10.59
N MET A 71 14.32 -4.56 -11.10
CA MET A 71 13.39 -3.59 -11.68
C MET A 71 12.79 -4.08 -13.01
N ASP A 72 13.59 -4.75 -13.83
CA ASP A 72 13.10 -5.40 -15.06
C ASP A 72 12.04 -6.46 -14.72
N ALA A 73 12.28 -7.29 -13.70
CA ALA A 73 11.30 -8.26 -13.23
C ALA A 73 10.03 -7.60 -12.70
N VAL A 74 10.12 -6.44 -12.03
CA VAL A 74 8.95 -5.66 -11.59
C VAL A 74 8.15 -5.17 -12.80
N ASP A 75 8.82 -4.61 -13.80
CA ASP A 75 8.17 -4.06 -15.00
C ASP A 75 7.51 -5.16 -15.86
N GLU A 76 8.12 -6.35 -15.95
CA GLU A 76 7.59 -7.46 -16.75
C GLU A 76 6.53 -8.30 -16.02
N TYR A 77 6.72 -8.56 -14.72
CA TYR A 77 5.86 -9.49 -13.98
C TYR A 77 4.63 -8.81 -13.36
N ILE A 78 4.75 -7.55 -12.93
CA ILE A 78 3.64 -6.83 -12.28
C ILE A 78 2.89 -6.05 -13.36
N PRO A 79 1.70 -6.50 -13.82
CA PRO A 79 0.95 -5.77 -14.81
C PRO A 79 0.57 -4.40 -14.26
N THR A 80 0.54 -3.40 -15.13
CA THR A 80 -0.03 -2.10 -14.77
C THR A 80 -1.48 -2.31 -14.34
N PRO A 81 -1.84 -2.01 -13.07
CA PRO A 81 -3.18 -2.29 -12.58
C PRO A 81 -4.21 -1.43 -13.33
N GLU A 82 -5.36 -2.01 -13.64
CA GLU A 82 -6.49 -1.24 -14.15
C GLU A 82 -6.90 -0.21 -13.09
N ARG A 83 -6.73 1.07 -13.43
CA ARG A 83 -7.10 2.18 -12.57
C ARG A 83 -8.59 2.41 -12.70
N ASP A 84 -9.29 2.32 -11.57
CA ASP A 84 -10.74 2.51 -11.53
C ASP A 84 -11.11 3.99 -11.46
N THR A 85 -10.75 4.75 -12.49
CA THR A 85 -10.85 6.22 -12.52
C THR A 85 -12.28 6.72 -12.66
N GLU A 86 -13.19 5.91 -13.20
CA GLU A 86 -14.59 6.25 -13.43
C GLU A 86 -15.47 6.05 -12.17
N LYS A 87 -15.00 5.28 -11.19
CA LYS A 87 -15.72 5.11 -9.93
C LYS A 87 -15.71 6.40 -9.09
N PRO A 88 -16.64 6.55 -8.14
CA PRO A 88 -16.59 7.66 -7.20
C PRO A 88 -15.30 7.66 -6.38
N PHE A 89 -14.69 8.85 -6.28
CA PHE A 89 -13.46 9.08 -5.51
C PHE A 89 -13.51 8.45 -4.12
N MET A 90 -12.46 7.71 -3.78
CA MET A 90 -12.19 7.25 -2.43
C MET A 90 -10.68 7.15 -2.21
N MET A 91 -10.21 7.71 -1.10
CA MET A 91 -8.81 7.68 -0.67
C MET A 91 -8.77 7.38 0.84
N PRO A 92 -8.21 6.24 1.27
CA PRO A 92 -7.96 5.97 2.68
C PRO A 92 -6.96 6.97 3.27
N VAL A 93 -7.23 7.44 4.48
CA VAL A 93 -6.30 8.32 5.21
C VAL A 93 -5.27 7.47 5.94
N GLU A 94 -4.02 7.58 5.51
CA GLU A 94 -2.87 6.87 6.08
C GLU A 94 -2.14 7.70 7.13
N ASP A 95 -2.01 9.01 6.91
CA ASP A 95 -1.42 9.96 7.86
C ASP A 95 -2.02 11.37 7.71
N VAL A 96 -1.82 12.21 8.72
CA VAL A 96 -2.37 13.57 8.80
C VAL A 96 -1.31 14.55 9.30
N PHE A 97 -1.03 15.56 8.48
CA PHE A 97 -0.09 16.64 8.78
C PHE A 97 -0.81 17.98 8.90
N SER A 98 -0.28 18.87 9.74
CA SER A 98 -0.68 20.27 9.76
C SER A 98 0.47 21.11 9.22
N ILE A 99 0.23 21.83 8.13
CA ILE A 99 1.21 22.72 7.52
C ILE A 99 0.87 24.15 7.93
N THR A 100 1.77 24.78 8.69
CA THR A 100 1.61 26.17 9.15
C THR A 100 1.31 27.10 7.98
N GLY A 101 0.19 27.82 8.08
CA GLY A 101 -0.24 28.78 7.05
C GLY A 101 -0.90 28.19 5.80
N ARG A 102 -0.94 26.85 5.63
CA ARG A 102 -1.66 26.20 4.53
C ARG A 102 -2.89 25.42 4.99
N GLY A 103 -2.82 24.74 6.13
CA GLY A 103 -3.91 23.95 6.68
C GLY A 103 -3.54 22.48 6.89
N THR A 104 -4.57 21.63 7.00
CA THR A 104 -4.42 20.20 7.27
C THR A 104 -4.30 19.41 5.96
N VAL A 105 -3.31 18.52 5.89
CA VAL A 105 -3.07 17.63 4.75
C VAL A 105 -3.30 16.19 5.20
N ALA A 106 -4.18 15.49 4.49
CA ALA A 106 -4.38 14.06 4.64
C ALA A 106 -3.63 13.32 3.54
N THR A 107 -2.81 12.33 3.89
CA THR A 107 -2.05 11.54 2.91
C THR A 107 -2.63 10.14 2.75
N GLY A 108 -2.54 9.61 1.53
CA GLY A 108 -2.85 8.22 1.24
C GLY A 108 -2.84 7.94 -0.26
N ARG A 109 -2.97 6.66 -0.60
CA ARG A 109 -3.19 6.23 -1.99
C ARG A 109 -4.64 6.44 -2.39
N VAL A 110 -4.89 7.08 -3.53
CA VAL A 110 -6.24 7.11 -4.11
C VAL A 110 -6.61 5.67 -4.51
N GLU A 111 -7.62 5.10 -3.88
CA GLU A 111 -8.01 3.71 -4.14
C GLU A 111 -8.85 3.60 -5.42
N ARG A 112 -9.72 4.59 -5.66
CA ARG A 112 -10.56 4.66 -6.86
C ARG A 112 -11.01 6.09 -7.15
N GLY A 113 -11.44 6.31 -8.38
CA GLY A 113 -11.94 7.58 -8.88
C GLY A 113 -10.85 8.63 -9.07
N GLN A 114 -11.28 9.88 -9.15
CA GLN A 114 -10.42 11.04 -9.30
C GLN A 114 -10.85 12.17 -8.38
N VAL A 115 -9.91 12.99 -7.94
CA VAL A 115 -10.16 14.22 -7.18
C VAL A 115 -9.39 15.37 -7.79
N LYS A 116 -10.06 16.52 -7.94
CA LYS A 116 -9.48 17.76 -8.46
C LYS A 116 -9.39 18.81 -7.36
N VAL A 117 -8.46 19.75 -7.53
CA VAL A 117 -8.46 20.95 -6.69
C VAL A 117 -9.79 21.70 -6.88
N GLY A 118 -10.49 21.95 -5.78
CA GLY A 118 -11.81 22.56 -5.75
C GLY A 118 -12.97 21.58 -5.51
N ASP A 119 -12.74 20.28 -5.61
CA ASP A 119 -13.79 19.28 -5.37
C ASP A 119 -14.21 19.24 -3.90
N GLU A 120 -15.51 19.04 -3.66
CA GLU A 120 -16.05 18.72 -2.34
C GLU A 120 -15.87 17.23 -2.05
N VAL A 121 -15.42 16.92 -0.83
CA VAL A 121 -15.24 15.56 -0.31
C VAL A 121 -15.84 15.42 1.08
N GLU A 122 -16.18 14.20 1.46
CA GLU A 122 -16.59 13.82 2.81
C GLU A 122 -15.47 13.06 3.51
N ILE A 123 -15.22 13.42 4.78
CA ILE A 123 -14.41 12.64 5.71
C ILE A 123 -15.36 11.68 6.42
N ILE A 124 -15.14 10.38 6.24
CA ILE A 124 -16.08 9.33 6.64
C ILE A 124 -15.40 8.31 7.56
N GLY A 125 -16.13 7.90 8.60
CA GLY A 125 -15.72 6.84 9.53
C GLY A 125 -15.13 7.37 10.84
N LEU A 126 -15.08 6.50 11.86
CA LEU A 126 -14.51 6.74 13.19
C LEU A 126 -15.08 7.91 14.02
N GLN A 127 -16.01 8.69 13.46
CA GLN A 127 -16.78 9.75 14.13
C GLN A 127 -18.28 9.50 13.88
N GLU A 128 -19.14 10.10 14.71
CA GLU A 128 -20.61 9.92 14.61
C GLU A 128 -21.19 10.56 13.33
N GLU A 129 -20.66 11.71 12.93
CA GLU A 129 -21.13 12.45 11.76
C GLU A 129 -20.03 12.57 10.70
N ASN A 130 -20.41 12.41 9.43
CA ASN A 130 -19.51 12.69 8.30
C ASN A 130 -19.31 14.20 8.17
N LYS A 131 -18.07 14.63 7.94
CA LYS A 131 -17.75 16.05 7.74
C LYS A 131 -17.46 16.34 6.27
N LYS A 132 -18.12 17.35 5.71
CA LYS A 132 -17.81 17.86 4.36
C LYS A 132 -16.68 18.86 4.40
N THR A 133 -15.83 18.83 3.38
CA THR A 133 -14.77 19.81 3.15
C THR A 133 -14.47 19.95 1.66
N THR A 134 -13.64 20.93 1.30
CA THR A 134 -13.18 21.14 -0.07
C THR A 134 -11.69 20.84 -0.14
N VAL A 135 -11.26 20.09 -1.15
CA VAL A 135 -9.85 19.89 -1.47
C VAL A 135 -9.31 21.19 -2.07
N THR A 136 -8.35 21.83 -1.42
CA THR A 136 -7.75 23.10 -1.89
C THR A 136 -6.37 22.93 -2.48
N GLY A 137 -5.83 21.72 -2.47
CA GLY A 137 -4.56 21.40 -3.08
C GLY A 137 -4.35 19.90 -3.10
N VAL A 138 -3.67 19.42 -4.14
CA VAL A 138 -3.23 18.04 -4.30
C VAL A 138 -1.73 18.06 -4.55
N GLU A 139 -0.98 17.28 -3.77
CA GLU A 139 0.49 17.25 -3.85
C GLU A 139 0.99 15.81 -3.90
N MET A 140 1.95 15.53 -4.78
CA MET A 140 2.68 14.26 -4.84
C MET A 140 4.18 14.56 -4.84
N PHE A 141 4.93 14.06 -3.86
CA PHE A 141 6.39 14.27 -3.74
C PHE A 141 6.83 15.74 -3.92
N ARG A 142 6.22 16.69 -3.20
CA ARG A 142 6.51 18.14 -3.28
C ARG A 142 6.19 18.80 -4.62
N LYS A 143 5.45 18.13 -5.49
CA LYS A 143 4.92 18.69 -6.74
C LYS A 143 3.42 18.90 -6.61
N LEU A 144 2.97 20.10 -6.97
CA LEU A 144 1.54 20.41 -7.04
C LEU A 144 0.94 19.77 -8.29
N LEU A 145 -0.24 19.17 -8.12
CA LEU A 145 -1.02 18.56 -9.18
C LEU A 145 -2.38 19.25 -9.27
N ASP A 146 -2.93 19.32 -10.48
CA ASP A 146 -4.29 19.83 -10.71
C ASP A 146 -5.37 18.81 -10.30
N TYR A 147 -5.02 17.53 -10.39
CA TYR A 147 -5.86 16.40 -10.00
C TYR A 147 -5.01 15.20 -9.59
N ALA A 148 -5.65 14.21 -8.98
CA ALA A 148 -5.12 12.89 -8.75
C ALA A 148 -6.14 11.82 -9.09
N GLU A 149 -5.65 10.63 -9.39
CA GLU A 149 -6.46 9.49 -9.80
C GLU A 149 -6.06 8.20 -9.09
N ALA A 150 -6.88 7.16 -9.24
CA ALA A 150 -6.64 5.85 -8.65
C ALA A 150 -5.19 5.36 -8.87
N GLY A 151 -4.53 4.97 -7.79
CA GLY A 151 -3.13 4.54 -7.75
C GLY A 151 -2.15 5.64 -7.32
N ASP A 152 -2.52 6.92 -7.38
CA ASP A 152 -1.64 8.01 -6.98
C ASP A 152 -1.51 8.10 -5.45
N ASN A 153 -0.27 8.21 -4.96
CA ASN A 153 0.02 8.51 -3.55
C ASN A 153 0.12 10.03 -3.36
N ILE A 154 -0.86 10.63 -2.69
CA ILE A 154 -0.98 12.08 -2.61
C ILE A 154 -1.12 12.59 -1.17
N GLY A 155 -0.87 13.88 -1.00
CA GLY A 155 -1.38 14.70 0.10
C GLY A 155 -2.52 15.60 -0.41
N ALA A 156 -3.70 15.45 0.17
CA ALA A 156 -4.85 16.32 -0.08
C ALA A 156 -4.96 17.40 1.00
N LEU A 157 -4.84 18.66 0.61
CA LEU A 157 -5.02 19.82 1.51
C LEU A 157 -6.52 20.10 1.67
N LEU A 158 -6.98 20.15 2.92
CA LEU A 158 -8.41 20.25 3.26
C LEU A 158 -8.76 21.61 3.87
N ARG A 159 -9.82 22.23 3.35
CA ARG A 159 -10.30 23.53 3.83
C ARG A 159 -11.04 23.40 5.16
N GLY A 160 -10.63 24.20 6.16
CA GLY A 160 -11.38 24.35 7.40
C GLY A 160 -11.49 23.09 8.24
N VAL A 161 -10.53 22.17 8.07
CA VAL A 161 -10.39 20.95 8.86
C VAL A 161 -9.15 21.11 9.73
N SER A 162 -9.29 20.98 11.03
CA SER A 162 -8.16 20.91 11.97
C SER A 162 -7.58 19.50 11.97
N ARG A 163 -6.35 19.36 12.48
CA ARG A 163 -5.69 18.05 12.61
C ARG A 163 -6.46 17.09 13.53
N GLU A 164 -7.23 17.62 14.48
CA GLU A 164 -7.99 16.82 15.46
C GLU A 164 -9.30 16.28 14.87
N GLU A 165 -9.78 16.88 13.77
CA GLU A 165 -11.03 16.52 13.11
C GLU A 165 -10.86 15.42 12.06
N ILE A 166 -9.62 15.01 11.78
CA ILE A 166 -9.30 13.95 10.83
C ILE A 166 -8.19 13.05 11.37
N GLN A 167 -8.33 11.74 11.19
CA GLN A 167 -7.40 10.75 11.70
C GLN A 167 -7.22 9.56 10.75
N ARG A 168 -6.10 8.85 10.95
CA ARG A 168 -5.80 7.61 10.23
C ARG A 168 -6.95 6.60 10.38
N GLY A 169 -7.28 5.93 9.29
CA GLY A 169 -8.36 4.93 9.22
C GLY A 169 -9.72 5.49 8.81
N GLN A 170 -9.86 6.83 8.70
CA GLN A 170 -10.96 7.44 7.96
C GLN A 170 -10.73 7.36 6.45
N VAL A 171 -11.76 7.69 5.67
CA VAL A 171 -11.65 7.81 4.20
C VAL A 171 -12.09 9.21 3.75
N LEU A 172 -11.39 9.76 2.76
CA LEU A 172 -11.91 10.87 1.95
C LEU A 172 -12.70 10.25 0.80
N ALA A 173 -13.93 10.68 0.59
CA ALA A 173 -14.76 10.14 -0.48
C ALA A 173 -15.61 11.22 -1.18
N LYS A 174 -16.05 10.92 -2.40
CA LYS A 174 -17.07 11.74 -3.06
C LYS A 174 -18.33 11.79 -2.18
N PRO A 175 -18.94 12.98 -1.94
CA PRO A 175 -20.05 13.11 -1.01
C PRO A 175 -21.22 12.17 -1.31
N GLY A 176 -21.75 11.50 -0.28
CA GLY A 176 -22.91 10.61 -0.38
C GLY A 176 -22.65 9.26 -1.06
N THR A 177 -21.38 8.88 -1.30
CA THR A 177 -21.04 7.64 -2.02
C THR A 177 -20.62 6.49 -1.12
N ILE A 178 -20.38 6.75 0.16
CA ILE A 178 -20.01 5.75 1.17
C ILE A 178 -20.82 6.02 2.44
N THR A 179 -21.38 4.97 3.01
CA THR A 179 -22.06 5.00 4.31
C THR A 179 -21.26 4.14 5.29
N PRO A 180 -20.83 4.68 6.45
CA PRO A 180 -20.13 3.88 7.44
C PRO A 180 -21.08 2.86 8.10
N HIS A 181 -20.56 1.67 8.41
CA HIS A 181 -21.32 0.59 9.05
C HIS A 181 -20.57 0.07 10.29
N SER A 182 -21.32 -0.31 11.33
CA SER A 182 -20.77 -0.84 12.58
C SER A 182 -21.06 -2.33 12.82
N LYS A 183 -21.93 -2.93 12.00
CA LYS A 183 -22.28 -4.36 12.07
C LYS A 183 -22.21 -4.95 10.67
N PHE A 184 -21.49 -6.05 10.54
CA PHE A 184 -21.35 -6.81 9.31
C PHE A 184 -21.23 -8.29 9.64
N LYS A 185 -21.46 -9.14 8.64
CA LYS A 185 -21.13 -10.57 8.72
C LYS A 185 -19.78 -10.75 8.04
N ALA A 186 -18.92 -11.56 8.64
CA ALA A 186 -17.63 -11.89 8.07
C ALA A 186 -17.37 -13.39 8.19
N GLU A 187 -16.67 -13.91 7.19
CA GLU A 187 -15.96 -15.18 7.28
C GLU A 187 -14.54 -14.87 7.73
N VAL A 188 -14.09 -15.54 8.79
CA VAL A 188 -12.80 -15.25 9.42
C VAL A 188 -12.00 -16.53 9.47
N TYR A 189 -10.81 -16.48 8.89
CA TYR A 189 -9.78 -17.49 9.10
C TYR A 189 -8.93 -17.10 10.31
N VAL A 190 -8.84 -17.97 11.31
CA VAL A 190 -8.03 -17.77 12.50
C VAL A 190 -6.74 -18.55 12.32
N LEU A 191 -5.61 -17.83 12.21
CA LEU A 191 -4.28 -18.44 12.08
C LEU A 191 -4.02 -19.46 13.20
N SER A 192 -3.50 -20.61 12.81
CA SER A 192 -3.02 -21.67 13.70
C SER A 192 -1.82 -21.23 14.52
N LYS A 193 -1.42 -22.03 15.50
CA LYS A 193 -0.21 -21.77 16.30
C LYS A 193 1.04 -21.85 15.43
N GLU A 194 1.05 -22.78 14.50
CA GLU A 194 2.14 -23.07 13.57
C GLU A 194 2.37 -21.88 12.62
N GLU A 195 1.30 -21.20 12.21
CA GLU A 195 1.33 -19.93 11.45
C GLU A 195 1.66 -18.69 12.32
N GLY A 196 2.04 -18.88 13.60
CA GLY A 196 2.32 -17.79 14.53
C GLY A 196 1.06 -17.09 15.08
N GLY A 197 -0.11 -17.72 14.92
CA GLY A 197 -1.38 -17.27 15.44
C GLY A 197 -1.57 -17.52 16.93
N ARG A 198 -2.84 -17.60 17.35
CA ARG A 198 -3.18 -17.75 18.77
C ARG A 198 -2.93 -19.17 19.25
N HIS A 199 -2.39 -19.29 20.46
CA HIS A 199 -2.20 -20.58 21.13
C HIS A 199 -3.47 -21.13 21.81
N THR A 200 -4.45 -20.26 22.07
CA THR A 200 -5.66 -20.60 22.84
C THR A 200 -6.93 -20.13 22.13
N PRO A 201 -8.04 -20.87 22.28
CA PRO A 201 -9.32 -20.48 21.72
C PRO A 201 -9.83 -19.18 22.34
N PHE A 202 -10.75 -18.52 21.66
CA PHE A 202 -11.50 -17.37 22.16
C PHE A 202 -13.01 -17.62 22.03
N PHE A 203 -13.79 -16.93 22.84
CA PHE A 203 -15.25 -17.06 22.89
C PHE A 203 -15.90 -15.74 22.47
N SER A 204 -17.04 -15.84 21.80
CA SER A 204 -17.89 -14.72 21.37
C SER A 204 -18.93 -14.36 22.42
#